data_AF-A0A1F3DQQ4-F1
#
_entry.id   AF-A0A1F3DQQ4-F1
#
_cell.length_a   1.000
_cell.length_b   1.000
_cell.length_c   1.000
_cell.angle_alpha   90.00
_cell.angle_beta   90.00
_cell.angle_gamma   90.00
#
_symmetry.space_group_name_H-M   'P 1'
#
loop_
_entity.id
_entity.type
_entity.pdbx_description
1 polymer ?
#
loop_
_entity_poly.entity_id
_entity_poly.type
_entity_poly.pdbx_seq_one_letter_code
_entity_poly.pdbx_strand_id
1 'polypeptide(L)'
;MKLDNSKTIISFRIKLFAVTVLFLAYIILSYAAKMFKLTLFGMSDTFWTIILAAIWLFVALLPMFLNYQYVSYSDEGDTIIFRYFTSGIVGGKKNSVEIDKRTFAGYKTEKKLFGLVWSITLYQNFKEGVAKYPTIYISALKKEERSKIIRSLNLYAPGA
;
A
#
# COMPACT_ATOMS: atom_id res chain seq x y z
N MET A 1 -10.26 13.63 13.58
CA MET A 1 -9.64 13.47 12.25
C MET A 1 -9.86 12.06 11.76
N LYS A 2 -10.42 11.91 10.57
CA LYS A 2 -10.53 10.64 9.87
C LYS A 2 -9.71 10.69 8.58
N LEU A 3 -9.00 9.60 8.30
CA LEU A 3 -8.21 9.44 7.08
C LEU A 3 -8.28 7.98 6.67
N ASP A 4 -8.48 7.73 5.38
CA ASP A 4 -8.37 6.39 4.83
C ASP A 4 -7.72 6.43 3.45
N ASN A 5 -7.08 5.33 3.07
CA ASN A 5 -6.36 5.23 1.79
C ASN A 5 -7.12 4.42 0.74
N SER A 6 -8.45 4.31 0.86
CA SER A 6 -9.30 3.58 -0.11
C SER A 6 -9.00 4.03 -1.53
N LYS A 7 -8.90 5.35 -1.75
CA LYS A 7 -8.60 5.95 -3.06
C LYS A 7 -7.26 5.46 -3.62
N THR A 8 -6.22 5.37 -2.81
CA THR A 8 -4.90 4.90 -3.25
C THR A 8 -4.96 3.43 -3.65
N ILE A 9 -5.59 2.60 -2.82
CA ILE A 9 -5.78 1.17 -3.11
C ILE A 9 -6.60 0.94 -4.39
N ILE A 10 -7.72 1.66 -4.54
CA ILE A 10 -8.59 1.58 -5.72
C ILE A 10 -7.83 2.06 -6.96
N SER A 11 -7.10 3.18 -6.86
CA SER A 11 -6.31 3.71 -7.98
C SER A 11 -5.25 2.71 -8.46
N PHE A 12 -4.62 1.97 -7.54
CA PHE A 12 -3.66 0.95 -7.90
C PHE A 12 -4.34 -0.18 -8.70
N ARG A 13 -5.50 -0.66 -8.25
CA ARG A 13 -6.26 -1.70 -8.95
C ARG A 13 -6.69 -1.25 -10.35
N ILE A 14 -7.15 0.01 -10.49
CA ILE A 14 -7.52 0.58 -11.79
C ILE A 14 -6.30 0.66 -12.72
N LYS A 15 -5.14 1.10 -12.22
CA LYS A 15 -3.90 1.16 -13.01
C LYS A 15 -3.47 -0.24 -13.47
N LEU A 16 -3.51 -1.23 -12.58
CA LEU A 16 -3.20 -2.61 -12.94
C LEU A 16 -4.15 -3.15 -14.01
N PHE A 17 -5.45 -2.86 -13.87
CA PHE A 17 -6.46 -3.22 -14.88
C PHE A 17 -6.16 -2.55 -16.23
N ALA A 18 -5.91 -1.24 -16.25
CA ALA A 18 -5.58 -0.51 -17.47
C ALA A 18 -4.31 -1.04 -18.15
N VAL A 19 -3.25 -1.29 -17.38
CA VAL A 19 -2.00 -1.89 -17.89
C VAL A 19 -2.25 -3.29 -18.45
N THR A 20 -3.12 -4.08 -17.82
CA THR A 20 -3.51 -5.42 -18.32
C THR A 20 -4.27 -5.31 -19.64
N VAL A 21 -5.24 -4.40 -19.75
CA VAL A 21 -5.99 -4.18 -20.99
C VAL A 21 -5.08 -3.73 -22.13
N LEU A 22 -4.16 -2.78 -21.87
CA LEU A 22 -3.18 -2.34 -22.86
C LEU A 22 -2.24 -3.47 -23.29
N PHE A 23 -1.82 -4.32 -22.36
CA PHE A 23 -0.98 -5.48 -22.67
C PHE A 23 -1.72 -6.49 -23.55
N LEU A 24 -2.98 -6.80 -23.25
CA LEU A 24 -3.80 -7.68 -24.10
C LEU A 24 -4.04 -7.08 -25.49
N ALA A 25 -4.34 -5.77 -25.56
CA ALA A 25 -4.49 -5.07 -26.83
C ALA A 25 -3.21 -5.14 -27.68
N TYR A 26 -2.04 -4.95 -27.05
CA TYR A 26 -0.74 -5.12 -27.70
C TYR A 26 -0.57 -6.54 -28.26
N ILE A 27 -0.88 -7.58 -27.50
CA ILE A 27 -0.76 -8.98 -27.96
C ILE A 27 -1.62 -9.20 -29.21
N ILE A 28 -2.88 -8.74 -29.20
CA ILE A 28 -3.80 -8.87 -30.32
C ILE A 28 -3.27 -8.13 -31.56
N LEU A 29 -2.80 -6.89 -31.39
CA LEU A 29 -2.24 -6.08 -32.47
C LEU A 29 -0.95 -6.69 -33.03
N SER A 30 -0.07 -7.22 -32.18
CA SER A 30 1.15 -7.90 -32.61
C SER A 30 0.83 -9.15 -33.44
N TYR A 31 -0.15 -9.96 -33.01
CA TYR A 31 -0.58 -11.13 -33.75
C TYR A 31 -1.22 -10.76 -35.10
N ALA A 32 -2.04 -9.70 -35.14
CA ALA A 32 -2.61 -9.18 -36.38
C ALA A 32 -1.53 -8.63 -37.32
N ALA A 33 -0.55 -7.89 -36.82
CA ALA A 33 0.55 -7.35 -37.62
C ALA A 33 1.40 -8.45 -38.28
N LYS A 34 1.64 -9.56 -37.57
CA LYS A 34 2.26 -10.76 -38.15
C LYS A 34 1.47 -11.31 -39.34
N MET A 35 0.14 -11.32 -39.28
CA MET A 35 -0.72 -11.76 -40.38
C MET A 35 -0.51 -10.92 -41.66
N PHE A 36 -0.20 -9.63 -41.51
CA PHE A 36 0.08 -8.72 -42.62
C PHE A 36 1.57 -8.58 -42.97
N LYS A 37 2.47 -9.40 -42.39
CA LYS A 37 3.94 -9.28 -42.52
C LYS A 37 4.48 -7.88 -42.20
N LEU A 38 3.77 -7.11 -41.38
CA LEU A 38 4.20 -5.80 -40.92
C LEU A 38 5.16 -6.02 -39.74
N THR A 39 6.46 -5.88 -40.00
CA THR A 39 7.47 -5.82 -38.93
C THR A 39 7.27 -4.55 -38.12
N LEU A 40 6.74 -4.70 -36.90
CA LEU A 40 6.67 -3.61 -35.93
C LEU A 40 8.09 -3.36 -35.37
N PHE A 41 8.63 -2.17 -35.60
CA PHE A 41 9.88 -1.66 -34.98
C PHE A 41 11.19 -2.44 -35.23
N GLY A 42 11.27 -3.31 -36.25
CA GLY A 42 12.54 -3.88 -36.73
C GLY A 42 13.24 -4.85 -35.76
N MET A 43 12.59 -5.26 -34.67
CA MET A 43 13.08 -6.24 -33.70
C MET A 43 12.08 -7.40 -33.62
N SER A 44 12.51 -8.60 -33.23
CA SER A 44 11.59 -9.76 -33.17
C SER A 44 10.42 -9.50 -32.22
N ASP A 45 9.19 -9.74 -32.67
CA ASP A 45 7.97 -9.55 -31.87
C ASP A 45 8.01 -10.27 -30.51
N THR A 46 8.72 -11.41 -30.48
CA THR A 46 8.96 -12.21 -29.27
C THR A 46 9.69 -11.40 -28.20
N PHE A 47 10.70 -10.63 -28.58
CA PHE A 47 11.50 -9.84 -27.64
C PHE A 47 10.68 -8.72 -27.00
N TRP A 48 9.91 -7.98 -27.81
CA TRP A 48 9.00 -6.94 -27.30
C TRP A 48 7.91 -7.51 -26.38
N THR A 49 7.37 -8.68 -26.74
CA THR A 49 6.38 -9.37 -25.91
C THR A 49 6.96 -9.76 -24.56
N ILE A 50 8.18 -10.28 -24.51
CA ILE A 50 8.88 -10.64 -23.26
C ILE A 50 9.10 -9.40 -22.39
N ILE A 51 9.57 -8.29 -22.96
CA ILE A 51 9.77 -7.04 -22.22
C ILE A 51 8.46 -6.55 -21.61
N LEU A 52 7.39 -6.48 -22.40
CA LEU A 52 6.09 -5.99 -21.93
C LEU A 52 5.48 -6.93 -20.88
N ALA A 53 5.64 -8.24 -21.04
CA ALA A 53 5.23 -9.23 -20.05
C ALA A 53 5.99 -9.05 -18.72
N ALA A 54 7.30 -8.82 -18.78
CA ALA A 54 8.11 -8.57 -17.59
C ALA A 54 7.70 -7.27 -16.86
N ILE A 55 7.43 -6.20 -17.61
CA ILE A 55 6.92 -4.93 -17.06
C ILE A 55 5.56 -5.16 -16.40
N TRP A 56 4.64 -5.84 -17.07
CA TRP A 56 3.32 -6.17 -16.53
C TRP A 56 3.44 -6.98 -15.23
N LEU A 57 4.28 -8.02 -15.21
CA LEU A 57 4.52 -8.85 -14.03
C LEU A 57 5.09 -8.04 -12.87
N PHE A 58 6.04 -7.15 -13.15
CA PHE A 58 6.63 -6.28 -12.14
C PHE A 58 5.57 -5.34 -11.51
N VAL A 59 4.71 -4.73 -12.33
CA VAL A 59 3.60 -3.87 -11.85
C VAL A 59 2.60 -4.69 -11.03
N ALA A 60 2.29 -5.93 -11.43
CA ALA A 60 1.37 -6.80 -10.72
C ALA A 60 1.91 -7.23 -9.34
N LEU A 61 3.21 -7.49 -9.22
CA LEU A 61 3.84 -7.95 -7.97
C LEU A 61 4.23 -6.80 -7.02
N LEU A 62 4.22 -5.56 -7.50
CA LEU A 62 4.61 -4.36 -6.74
C LEU A 62 3.94 -4.26 -5.35
N PRO A 63 2.61 -4.49 -5.18
CA PRO A 63 1.94 -4.43 -3.87
C PRO A 63 2.43 -5.48 -2.88
N MET A 64 2.83 -6.65 -3.39
CA MET A 64 3.33 -7.75 -2.57
C MET A 64 4.70 -7.37 -1.98
N PHE A 65 5.61 -6.84 -2.80
CA PHE A 65 6.92 -6.40 -2.34
C PHE A 65 6.84 -5.20 -1.39
N LEU A 66 5.92 -4.26 -1.63
CA LEU A 66 5.77 -3.06 -0.80
C LEU A 66 4.87 -3.26 0.44
N ASN A 67 4.31 -4.44 0.64
CA ASN A 67 3.34 -4.74 1.71
C ASN A 67 2.20 -3.72 1.74
N TYR A 68 1.54 -3.49 0.61
CA TYR A 68 0.42 -2.56 0.53
C TYR A 68 -0.74 -3.05 1.39
N GLN A 69 -1.05 -2.26 2.42
CA GLN A 69 -2.21 -2.45 3.28
C GLN A 69 -3.20 -1.32 3.07
N TYR A 70 -4.47 -1.66 3.12
CA TYR A 70 -5.48 -0.66 3.42
C TYR A 70 -5.29 -0.22 4.86
N VAL A 71 -5.33 1.09 5.10
CA VAL A 71 -5.22 1.71 6.41
C VAL A 71 -6.27 2.80 6.51
N SER A 72 -7.07 2.73 7.57
CA SER A 72 -7.98 3.78 8.01
C SER A 72 -7.63 4.18 9.43
N TYR A 73 -7.44 5.48 9.61
CA TYR A 73 -7.09 6.13 10.85
C TYR A 73 -8.25 7.03 11.31
N SER A 74 -8.58 6.96 12.60
CA SER A 74 -9.54 7.86 13.24
C SER A 74 -9.07 8.18 14.65
N ASP A 75 -8.96 9.46 14.97
CA ASP A 75 -8.73 9.96 16.34
C ASP A 75 -9.96 10.71 16.89
N GLU A 76 -11.16 10.40 16.40
CA GLU A 76 -12.40 10.99 16.92
C GLU A 76 -12.76 10.43 18.30
N GLY A 77 -13.17 11.33 19.22
CA GLY A 77 -13.52 10.98 20.59
C GLY A 77 -12.31 10.76 21.50
N ASP A 78 -12.40 9.79 22.41
CA ASP A 78 -11.37 9.49 23.41
C ASP A 78 -10.40 8.38 22.98
N THR A 79 -10.59 7.78 21.81
CA THR A 79 -9.78 6.66 21.31
C THR A 79 -9.08 6.98 20.00
N ILE A 80 -7.94 6.32 19.79
CA ILE A 80 -7.19 6.27 18.54
C ILE A 80 -7.50 4.91 17.90
N ILE A 81 -8.05 4.93 16.70
CA ILE A 81 -8.50 3.75 15.97
C ILE A 81 -7.69 3.61 14.67
N PHE A 82 -7.02 2.47 14.53
CA PHE A 82 -6.35 2.04 13.32
C PHE A 82 -6.99 0.76 12.78
N ARG A 83 -7.65 0.86 11.63
CA ARG A 83 -8.18 -0.29 10.90
C ARG A 83 -7.28 -0.59 9.72
N TYR A 84 -6.88 -1.86 9.57
CA TYR A 84 -6.03 -2.25 8.47
C TYR A 84 -6.32 -3.66 7.99
N PHE A 85 -6.07 -3.89 6.70
CA PHE A 85 -6.08 -5.22 6.09
C PHE A 85 -5.10 -5.27 4.92
N THR A 86 -4.52 -6.44 4.68
CA THR A 86 -3.63 -6.64 3.54
C THR A 86 -4.39 -6.47 2.24
N SER A 87 -3.93 -5.55 1.39
CA SER A 87 -4.52 -5.27 0.10
C SER A 87 -3.75 -6.04 -0.98
N GLY A 88 -4.14 -7.30 -1.17
CA GLY A 88 -3.62 -8.17 -2.21
C GLY A 88 -4.72 -8.73 -3.10
N ILE A 89 -4.36 -9.68 -3.95
CA ILE A 89 -5.30 -10.46 -4.78
C ILE A 89 -6.24 -11.28 -3.87
N VAL A 90 -5.72 -11.78 -2.75
CA VAL A 90 -6.50 -12.44 -1.70
C VAL A 90 -6.84 -11.40 -0.63
N GLY A 91 -8.12 -11.27 -0.30
CA GLY A 91 -8.57 -10.35 0.74
C GLY A 91 -7.95 -10.67 2.09
N GLY A 92 -7.22 -9.71 2.67
CA GLY A 92 -6.59 -9.90 3.98
C GLY A 92 -7.58 -9.88 5.14
N LYS A 93 -7.18 -10.49 6.27
CA LYS A 93 -7.91 -10.38 7.53
C LYS A 93 -8.05 -8.91 7.92
N LYS A 94 -9.27 -8.49 8.26
CA LYS A 94 -9.57 -7.16 8.79
C LYS A 94 -9.15 -7.10 10.25
N ASN A 95 -8.25 -6.19 10.57
CA ASN A 95 -7.78 -5.95 11.93
C ASN A 95 -8.12 -4.51 12.34
N SER A 96 -8.41 -4.31 13.63
CA SER A 96 -8.62 -3.00 14.25
C SER A 96 -7.77 -2.93 15.50
N VAL A 97 -7.04 -1.83 15.68
CA VAL A 97 -6.32 -1.49 16.89
C VAL A 97 -6.97 -0.24 17.45
N GLU A 98 -7.46 -0.34 18.68
CA GLU A 98 -8.19 0.73 19.36
C GLU A 98 -7.51 0.99 20.70
N ILE A 99 -7.04 2.22 20.90
CA ILE A 99 -6.25 2.63 22.06
C ILE A 99 -6.91 3.87 22.68
N ASP A 100 -7.17 3.85 23.98
CA ASP A 100 -7.58 5.06 24.70
C ASP A 100 -6.43 6.08 24.73
N LYS A 101 -6.69 7.32 24.33
CA LYS A 101 -5.71 8.40 24.24
C LYS A 101 -4.97 8.65 25.55
N ARG A 102 -5.63 8.45 26.70
CA ARG A 102 -5.03 8.61 28.04
C ARG A 102 -3.99 7.54 28.34
N THR A 103 -4.14 6.38 27.72
CA THR A 103 -3.23 5.23 27.88
C THR A 103 -2.23 5.11 26.74
N PHE A 104 -2.27 5.99 25.73
CA PHE A 104 -1.37 5.93 24.59
C PHE A 104 0.07 6.21 25.05
N ALA A 105 0.98 5.27 24.80
CA ALA A 105 2.39 5.36 25.21
C ALA A 105 3.32 5.87 24.12
N GLY A 106 2.78 6.17 22.93
CA GLY A 106 3.54 6.61 21.77
C GLY A 106 3.58 5.58 20.64
N TYR A 107 4.45 5.82 19.67
CA TYR A 107 4.57 5.01 18.47
C TYR A 107 6.01 4.95 17.97
N LYS A 108 6.33 3.93 17.18
CA LYS A 108 7.61 3.79 16.47
C LYS A 108 7.35 3.64 14.99
N THR A 109 8.08 4.41 14.18
CA THR A 109 8.08 4.24 12.72
C THR A 109 9.36 3.56 12.26
N GLU A 110 9.23 2.65 11.30
CA GLU A 110 10.37 1.95 10.70
C GLU A 110 10.29 2.04 9.18
N LYS A 111 11.47 2.19 8.55
CA LYS A 111 11.64 2.23 7.11
C LYS A 111 12.46 1.03 6.67
N LYS A 112 12.01 0.32 5.64
CA LYS A 112 12.71 -0.80 4.99
C LYS A 112 12.79 -0.55 3.48
N LEU A 113 13.59 -1.34 2.76
CA LEU A 113 13.76 -1.24 1.30
C LEU A 113 14.04 0.20 0.84
N PHE A 114 15.12 0.82 1.35
CA PHE A 114 15.49 2.20 1.05
C PHE A 114 14.38 3.25 1.26
N GLY A 115 13.44 2.98 2.17
CA GLY A 115 12.32 3.88 2.44
C GLY A 115 11.13 3.70 1.49
N LEU A 116 11.04 2.59 0.76
CA LEU A 116 9.84 2.21 0.02
C LEU A 116 8.79 1.55 0.92
N VAL A 117 9.25 0.82 1.95
CA VAL A 117 8.36 0.16 2.91
C VAL A 117 8.35 0.94 4.21
N TRP A 118 7.17 1.40 4.60
CA TRP A 118 6.98 2.14 5.84
C TRP A 118 6.04 1.40 6.75
N SER A 119 6.36 1.38 8.03
CA SER A 119 5.52 0.76 9.03
C SER A 119 5.46 1.60 10.30
N ILE A 120 4.37 1.41 11.04
CA ILE A 120 4.14 2.02 12.33
C ILE A 120 3.73 0.95 13.33
N THR A 121 4.30 1.03 14.53
CA THR A 121 3.95 0.18 15.67
C THR A 121 3.47 1.11 16.79
N LEU A 122 2.31 0.81 17.36
CA LEU A 122 1.70 1.58 18.45
C LEU A 122 1.98 0.93 19.79
N TYR A 123 2.06 1.77 20.83
CA TYR A 123 2.29 1.34 22.20
C TYR A 123 1.22 1.90 23.13
N GLN A 124 0.85 1.11 24.15
CA GLN A 124 -0.12 1.50 25.16
C GLN A 124 0.41 1.16 26.56
N ASN A 125 0.20 2.10 27.50
CA ASN A 125 0.50 1.94 28.91
C ASN A 125 -0.59 1.10 29.57
N PHE A 126 -0.16 0.00 30.20
CA PHE A 126 -0.95 -0.84 31.07
C PHE A 126 -0.39 -0.77 32.49
N LYS A 127 -1.16 -1.26 33.47
CA LYS A 127 -0.74 -1.28 34.88
C LYS A 127 0.59 -2.03 35.09
N GLU A 128 0.86 -3.03 34.26
CA GLU A 128 2.01 -3.93 34.37
C GLU A 128 3.18 -3.57 33.42
N GLY A 129 3.05 -2.51 32.63
CA GLY A 129 4.08 -2.07 31.67
C GLY A 129 3.52 -1.57 30.34
N VAL A 130 4.37 -1.51 29.32
CA VAL A 130 4.00 -1.00 27.98
C VAL A 130 3.71 -2.16 27.03
N ALA A 131 2.47 -2.27 26.55
CA ALA A 131 2.11 -3.26 25.54
C ALA A 131 2.41 -2.75 24.13
N LYS A 132 2.83 -3.67 23.26
CA LYS A 132 3.14 -3.43 21.86
C LYS A 132 2.04 -4.03 20.97
N TYR A 133 1.47 -3.21 20.10
CA TYR A 133 0.53 -3.66 19.08
C TYR A 133 1.23 -4.24 17.84
N PRO A 134 0.51 -5.04 17.02
CA PRO A 134 1.03 -5.50 15.75
C PRO A 134 1.46 -4.34 14.85
N THR A 135 2.51 -4.56 14.08
CA THR A 135 3.05 -3.57 13.14
C THR A 135 2.10 -3.39 11.95
N ILE A 136 1.76 -2.13 11.67
CA ILE A 136 0.86 -1.72 10.59
C ILE A 136 1.70 -1.14 9.45
N TYR A 137 1.55 -1.66 8.24
CA TYR A 137 2.25 -1.14 7.08
C TYR A 137 1.50 0.05 6.48
N ILE A 138 2.18 1.17 6.40
CA ILE A 138 1.65 2.45 5.88
C ILE A 138 2.30 2.83 4.54
N SER A 139 2.93 1.87 3.85
CA SER A 139 3.58 2.07 2.54
C SER A 139 2.61 2.59 1.47
N ALA A 140 1.34 2.22 1.56
CA ALA A 140 0.29 2.66 0.64
C ALA A 140 -0.29 4.05 0.97
N LEU A 141 0.18 4.71 2.04
CA LEU A 141 -0.19 6.08 2.36
C LEU A 141 0.73 7.07 1.63
N LYS A 142 0.13 8.15 1.11
CA LYS A 142 0.89 9.29 0.57
C LYS A 142 1.74 9.94 1.65
N LYS A 143 2.76 10.70 1.25
CA LYS A 143 3.67 11.37 2.20
C LYS A 143 2.88 12.31 3.12
N GLU A 144 1.92 13.05 2.57
CA GLU A 144 1.09 14.02 3.29
C GLU A 144 0.16 13.31 4.28
N GLU A 145 -0.41 12.16 3.89
CA GLU A 145 -1.27 11.34 4.75
C GLU A 145 -0.49 10.79 5.94
N ARG A 146 0.72 10.27 5.70
CA ARG A 146 1.62 9.80 6.77
C ARG A 146 1.97 10.93 7.73
N SER A 147 2.33 12.09 7.21
CA SER A 147 2.64 13.26 8.04
C SER A 147 1.44 13.71 8.89
N LYS A 148 0.21 13.66 8.35
CA LYS A 148 -1.01 13.97 9.12
C LYS A 148 -1.23 12.99 10.27
N ILE A 149 -1.07 11.69 10.02
CA ILE A 149 -1.18 10.65 11.05
C ILE A 149 -0.12 10.86 12.13
N ILE A 150 1.15 11.02 11.75
CA ILE A 150 2.27 11.26 12.67
C ILE A 150 2.01 12.51 13.53
N ARG A 151 1.55 13.61 12.92
CA ARG A 151 1.21 14.83 13.63
C ARG A 151 0.08 14.63 14.63
N SER A 152 -0.98 13.91 14.23
CA SER A 152 -2.10 13.60 15.13
C SER A 152 -1.64 12.71 16.30
N LEU A 153 -0.83 11.69 16.05
CA LEU A 153 -0.27 10.83 17.11
C LEU A 153 0.64 11.60 18.07
N ASN A 154 1.43 12.55 17.57
CA ASN A 154 2.26 13.40 18.43
C ASN A 154 1.43 14.21 19.43
N LEU A 155 0.20 14.62 19.11
CA LEU A 155 -0.65 15.36 20.06
C LEU A 155 -0.98 14.55 21.32
N TYR A 156 -0.87 13.23 21.26
CA TYR A 156 -1.24 12.31 22.34
C TYR A 156 -0.04 11.56 22.92
N ALA A 157 1.13 11.63 22.28
CA ALA A 157 2.32 10.92 22.75
C ALA A 157 2.88 11.60 24.00
N PRO A 158 3.28 10.84 25.04
CA PRO A 158 3.96 11.40 26.20
C PRO A 158 5.33 11.94 25.77
N GLY A 159 5.48 13.27 25.76
CA GLY A 159 6.72 13.98 25.41
C GLY A 159 6.70 14.77 24.09
N ALA A 160 5.52 15.19 23.60
CA ALA A 160 5.42 16.20 22.54
C ALA A 160 5.59 17.63 23.06
#